data_AF-A0AAD8JG68-F1
#
_entry.id   AF-A0AAD8JG68-F1
#
_cell.length_a   1.000
_cell.length_b   1.000
_cell.length_c   1.000
_cell.angle_alpha   90.00
_cell.angle_beta   90.00
_cell.angle_gamma   90.00
#
_symmetry.space_group_name_H-M   'P 1'
#
loop_
_entity.id
_entity.type
_entity.pdbx_description
1 polymer ?
#
loop_
_entity_poly.entity_id
_entity_poly.type
_entity_poly.pdbx_seq_one_letter_code
_entity_poly.pdbx_strand_id
1 'polypeptide(L)'
;MWDSYRCFRDRITQEVWKTTLGACVWTIWLERNQGVFNNKLASLEIVSSLIKHRAAQWCLAAGFLVMETLAWWNFNPMGCITRSISLKKLDLLNNGCALTGFIDGSWKLDNKGVIIAGIGGLILNQEGKKKLEFAGPTISLDPLHTEWAALIFIVDYFSKKNLNISLMIYSDSALLVRSLINFKNRGNIEEELIFKVRKKMLRHNIFLKQISRAYNDKADLLAKLGSNYEDIKIQEAQDFV
;
A
#
# COMPACT_ATOMS: atom_id res chain seq x y z
N MET A 1 21.00 5.62 -19.55
CA MET A 1 21.12 4.17 -19.26
C MET A 1 21.18 3.87 -17.75
N TRP A 2 21.68 4.79 -16.91
CA TRP A 2 21.69 4.63 -15.44
C TRP A 2 20.37 5.02 -14.74
N ASP A 3 19.49 5.83 -15.36
CA ASP A 3 18.16 6.15 -14.81
C ASP A 3 17.19 4.96 -14.83
N SER A 4 17.37 4.02 -15.76
CA SER A 4 16.60 2.77 -15.85
C SER A 4 16.78 1.87 -14.62
N TYR A 5 17.91 1.96 -13.91
CA TYR A 5 18.15 1.17 -12.68
C TYR A 5 17.25 1.62 -11.52
N ARG A 6 16.89 2.92 -11.44
CA ARG A 6 15.99 3.43 -10.40
C ARG A 6 14.55 2.92 -10.58
N CYS A 7 14.12 2.68 -11.81
CA CYS A 7 12.79 2.14 -12.10
C CYS A 7 12.56 0.73 -11.52
N PHE A 8 13.62 -0.06 -11.30
CA PHE A 8 13.55 -1.41 -10.70
C PHE A 8 13.59 -1.42 -9.17
N ARG A 9 13.73 -0.27 -8.50
CA ARG A 9 13.63 -0.19 -7.03
C ARG A 9 12.20 -0.17 -6.53
N ASP A 10 11.25 0.27 -7.35
CA ASP A 10 9.84 0.27 -6.97
C ASP A 10 9.35 -1.17 -6.79
N ARG A 11 8.60 -1.40 -5.72
CA ARG A 11 8.13 -2.74 -5.34
C ARG A 11 7.23 -3.35 -6.41
N ILE A 12 6.38 -2.55 -7.06
CA ILE A 12 5.49 -3.02 -8.13
C ILE A 12 6.32 -3.44 -9.33
N THR A 13 7.36 -2.67 -9.70
CA THR A 13 8.25 -3.08 -10.79
C THR A 13 8.94 -4.42 -10.50
N GLN A 14 9.36 -4.65 -9.25
CA GLN A 14 9.97 -5.93 -8.86
C GLN A 14 8.99 -7.10 -8.96
N GLU A 15 7.74 -6.90 -8.52
CA GLU A 15 6.71 -7.93 -8.65
C GLU A 15 6.31 -8.19 -10.11
N VAL A 16 6.24 -7.14 -10.94
CA VAL A 16 6.02 -7.27 -12.39
C VAL A 16 7.17 -8.01 -13.07
N TRP A 17 8.41 -7.76 -12.67
CA TRP A 17 9.57 -8.49 -13.17
C TRP A 17 9.50 -9.98 -12.83
N LYS A 18 9.21 -10.33 -11.57
CA LYS A 18 9.00 -11.73 -11.16
C LYS A 18 7.86 -12.40 -11.93
N THR A 19 6.76 -11.68 -12.13
CA THR A 19 5.60 -12.15 -12.91
C THR A 19 5.99 -12.43 -14.36
N THR A 20 6.80 -11.55 -14.94
CA THR A 20 7.33 -11.70 -16.30
C THR A 20 8.24 -12.92 -16.42
N LEU A 21 9.15 -13.12 -15.46
CA LEU A 21 10.00 -14.32 -15.42
C LEU A 21 9.17 -15.61 -15.30
N GLY A 22 8.14 -15.60 -14.45
CA GLY A 22 7.20 -16.71 -14.35
C GLY A 22 6.51 -17.00 -15.68
N ALA A 23 6.05 -15.96 -16.38
CA ALA A 23 5.42 -16.10 -17.69
C ALA A 23 6.39 -16.66 -18.74
N CYS A 24 7.66 -16.26 -18.70
CA CYS A 24 8.71 -16.82 -19.56
C CYS A 24 8.88 -18.32 -19.34
N VAL A 25 9.16 -18.74 -18.10
CA VAL A 25 9.42 -20.14 -17.76
C VAL A 25 8.21 -21.02 -18.08
N TRP A 26 7.02 -20.56 -17.73
CA TRP A 26 5.78 -21.27 -18.02
C TRP A 26 5.53 -21.43 -19.52
N THR A 27 5.76 -20.38 -20.29
CA THR A 27 5.60 -20.43 -21.75
C THR A 27 6.58 -21.39 -22.39
N ILE A 28 7.86 -21.32 -22.03
CA ILE A 28 8.89 -22.23 -22.55
C ILE A 28 8.55 -23.68 -22.21
N TRP A 29 8.08 -23.94 -20.99
CA TRP A 29 7.65 -25.28 -20.57
C TRP A 29 6.47 -25.80 -21.40
N LEU A 30 5.44 -24.97 -21.64
CA LEU A 30 4.31 -25.34 -22.48
C LEU A 30 4.71 -25.65 -23.92
N GLU A 31 5.53 -24.80 -24.54
CA GLU A 31 5.96 -24.99 -25.93
C GLU A 31 6.88 -26.20 -26.09
N ARG A 32 7.74 -26.47 -25.09
CA ARG A 32 8.53 -27.71 -25.06
C ARG A 32 7.62 -28.94 -25.04
N ASN A 33 6.59 -28.94 -24.20
CA ASN A 33 5.67 -30.07 -24.12
C ASN A 33 4.86 -30.24 -25.41
N GLN A 34 4.44 -29.16 -26.06
CA GLN A 34 3.82 -29.23 -27.39
C GLN A 34 4.75 -29.87 -28.44
N GLY A 35 6.04 -29.53 -28.41
CA GLY A 35 7.04 -30.15 -29.26
C GLY A 35 7.19 -31.66 -29.01
N VAL A 36 7.27 -32.07 -27.74
CA VAL A 36 7.47 -33.48 -27.36
C VAL A 36 6.23 -34.33 -27.64
N PHE A 37 5.04 -33.88 -27.24
CA PHE A 37 3.83 -34.71 -27.27
C PHE A 37 3.05 -34.58 -28.57
N ASN A 38 3.12 -33.43 -29.25
CA ASN A 38 2.31 -33.13 -30.42
C ASN A 38 3.15 -32.90 -31.69
N ASN A 39 4.48 -33.01 -31.61
CA ASN A 39 5.43 -32.76 -32.71
C ASN A 39 5.21 -31.39 -33.38
N LYS A 40 4.79 -30.39 -32.60
CA LYS A 40 4.56 -29.01 -33.04
C LYS A 40 5.50 -28.08 -32.30
N LEU A 41 6.44 -27.48 -33.03
CA LEU A 41 7.33 -26.45 -32.51
C LEU A 41 6.85 -25.07 -32.96
N ALA A 42 6.61 -24.18 -32.01
CA ALA A 42 6.31 -22.78 -32.31
C ALA A 42 7.58 -22.02 -32.73
N SER A 43 7.44 -21.02 -33.60
CA SER A 43 8.53 -20.11 -33.92
C SER A 43 8.87 -19.23 -32.71
N LEU A 44 10.12 -18.75 -32.64
CA LEU A 44 10.58 -17.85 -31.58
C LEU A 44 9.69 -16.61 -31.44
N GLU A 45 9.18 -16.08 -32.54
CA GLU A 45 8.27 -14.94 -32.58
C GLU A 45 6.94 -15.23 -31.88
N ILE A 46 6.35 -16.41 -32.13
CA ILE A 46 5.13 -16.86 -31.46
C ILE A 46 5.39 -17.03 -29.96
N VAL A 47 6.49 -17.70 -29.59
CA VAL A 47 6.86 -17.88 -28.17
C VAL A 47 7.04 -16.53 -27.48
N SER A 48 7.76 -15.58 -28.10
CA SER A 48 7.97 -14.24 -27.57
C SER A 48 6.65 -13.48 -27.39
N SER A 49 5.75 -13.54 -28.38
CA SER A 49 4.43 -12.94 -28.30
C SER A 49 3.58 -13.53 -27.17
N LEU A 50 3.60 -14.85 -27.00
CA LEU A 50 2.90 -15.55 -25.92
C LEU A 50 3.42 -15.16 -24.54
N ILE A 51 4.75 -15.03 -24.39
CA ILE A 51 5.37 -14.55 -23.15
C ILE A 51 4.87 -13.15 -22.82
N LYS A 52 4.94 -12.22 -23.77
CA LYS A 52 4.49 -10.83 -23.57
C LYS A 52 3.01 -10.78 -23.18
N HIS A 53 2.17 -11.52 -23.90
CA HIS A 53 0.75 -11.60 -23.62
C HIS A 53 0.46 -12.17 -22.22
N ARG A 54 1.05 -13.31 -21.85
CA ARG A 54 0.86 -13.91 -20.52
C ARG A 54 1.35 -12.99 -19.42
N ALA A 55 2.53 -12.40 -19.57
CA ALA A 55 3.05 -11.43 -18.59
C ALA A 55 2.08 -10.27 -18.37
N ALA A 56 1.52 -9.71 -19.46
CA ALA A 56 0.55 -8.62 -19.38
C ALA A 56 -0.73 -9.05 -18.65
N GLN A 57 -1.30 -10.20 -19.02
CA GLN A 57 -2.53 -10.72 -18.43
C GLN A 57 -2.35 -11.07 -16.94
N TRP A 58 -1.20 -11.65 -16.58
CA TRP A 58 -0.90 -11.97 -15.19
C TRP A 58 -0.67 -10.71 -14.36
N CYS A 59 0.01 -9.70 -14.89
CA CYS A 59 0.18 -8.42 -14.22
C CYS A 59 -1.15 -7.65 -14.06
N LEU A 60 -2.05 -7.77 -15.03
CA LEU A 60 -3.41 -7.24 -14.93
C LEU A 60 -4.20 -7.98 -13.84
N ALA A 61 -4.20 -9.31 -13.84
CA ALA A 61 -4.92 -10.13 -12.86
C ALA A 61 -4.40 -9.92 -11.43
N ALA A 62 -3.09 -9.75 -11.26
CA ALA A 62 -2.47 -9.42 -9.97
C ALA A 62 -2.73 -7.97 -9.52
N GLY A 63 -3.38 -7.15 -10.35
CA GLY A 63 -3.64 -5.75 -10.03
C GLY A 63 -2.37 -4.90 -10.02
N PHE A 64 -1.38 -5.21 -10.86
CA PHE A 64 -0.25 -4.32 -11.14
C PHE A 64 -0.55 -3.37 -12.30
N LEU A 65 -1.31 -3.84 -13.29
CA LEU A 65 -1.78 -3.03 -14.41
C LEU A 65 -3.23 -2.59 -14.24
N VAL A 66 -3.64 -1.59 -15.04
CA VAL A 66 -5.04 -1.27 -15.33
C VAL A 66 -5.32 -1.50 -16.81
N MET A 67 -6.57 -1.82 -17.15
CA MET A 67 -6.99 -2.20 -18.51
C MET A 67 -6.59 -1.16 -19.56
N GLU A 68 -6.70 0.11 -19.21
CA GLU A 68 -6.43 1.28 -20.05
C GLU A 68 -4.97 1.33 -20.53
N THR A 69 -4.05 0.71 -19.77
CA THR A 69 -2.62 0.70 -20.11
C THR A 69 -2.21 -0.50 -20.96
N LEU A 70 -3.07 -1.52 -21.08
CA LEU A 70 -2.70 -2.81 -21.67
C LEU A 70 -2.32 -2.69 -23.16
N ALA A 71 -2.98 -1.79 -23.89
CA ALA A 71 -2.71 -1.55 -25.32
C ALA A 71 -1.25 -1.14 -25.60
N TRP A 72 -0.57 -0.55 -24.61
CA TRP A 72 0.79 -0.05 -24.74
C TRP A 72 1.85 -1.06 -24.30
N TRP A 73 1.45 -2.19 -23.70
CA TRP A 73 2.36 -3.14 -23.06
C TRP A 73 3.42 -3.68 -24.03
N ASN A 74 3.03 -3.97 -25.27
CA ASN A 74 3.96 -4.52 -26.26
C ASN A 74 5.05 -3.54 -26.70
N PHE A 75 4.83 -2.24 -26.50
CA PHE A 75 5.72 -1.17 -26.95
C PHE A 75 6.52 -0.57 -25.78
N ASN A 76 5.86 -0.34 -24.63
CA ASN A 76 6.47 0.28 -23.46
C ASN A 76 5.89 -0.28 -22.14
N PRO A 77 6.31 -1.50 -21.72
CA PRO A 77 5.83 -2.12 -20.47
C PRO A 77 6.05 -1.24 -19.24
N MET A 78 7.20 -0.57 -19.16
CA MET A 78 7.52 0.31 -18.04
C MET A 78 6.59 1.52 -17.97
N GLY A 79 6.30 2.13 -19.11
CA GLY A 79 5.30 3.20 -19.21
C GLY A 79 3.91 2.74 -18.76
N CYS A 80 3.51 1.51 -19.11
CA CYS A 80 2.24 0.93 -18.65
C CYS A 80 2.19 0.78 -17.13
N ILE A 81 3.27 0.28 -16.53
CA ILE A 81 3.38 0.10 -15.08
C ILE A 81 3.30 1.46 -14.39
N THR A 82 4.15 2.42 -14.78
CA THR A 82 4.16 3.76 -14.19
C THR A 82 2.81 4.45 -14.30
N ARG A 83 2.16 4.37 -15.49
CA ARG A 83 0.83 4.95 -15.69
C ARG A 83 -0.23 4.25 -14.83
N SER A 84 -0.18 2.92 -14.70
CA SER A 84 -1.10 2.15 -13.85
C SER A 84 -0.97 2.54 -12.38
N ILE A 85 0.25 2.73 -11.89
CA ILE A 85 0.51 3.18 -10.52
C ILE A 85 -0.08 4.59 -10.31
N SER A 86 0.14 5.50 -11.25
CA SER A 86 -0.41 6.86 -11.18
C SER A 86 -1.94 6.86 -11.15
N LEU A 87 -2.58 6.07 -12.02
CA LEU A 87 -4.04 5.95 -12.06
C LEU A 87 -4.59 5.38 -10.76
N LYS A 88 -3.98 4.32 -10.21
CA LYS A 88 -4.41 3.75 -8.93
C LYS A 88 -4.23 4.72 -7.76
N LYS A 89 -3.15 5.50 -7.74
CA LYS A 89 -2.97 6.55 -6.73
C LYS A 89 -4.04 7.62 -6.85
N LEU A 90 -4.43 8.00 -8.07
CA LEU A 90 -5.53 8.94 -8.30
C LEU A 90 -6.87 8.35 -7.83
N ASP A 91 -7.14 7.08 -8.11
CA ASP A 91 -8.36 6.40 -7.64
C ASP A 91 -8.44 6.35 -6.11
N LEU A 92 -7.30 6.19 -5.42
CA LEU A 92 -7.24 6.27 -3.96
C LEU A 92 -7.60 7.67 -3.44
N LEU A 93 -7.29 8.74 -4.18
CA LEU A 93 -7.69 10.10 -3.80
C LEU A 93 -9.17 10.37 -4.12
N ASN A 94 -9.70 9.75 -5.18
CA ASN A 94 -11.09 9.86 -5.62
C ASN A 94 -12.04 8.92 -4.86
N ASN A 95 -11.91 8.87 -3.53
CA ASN A 95 -12.69 7.98 -2.66
C ASN A 95 -13.98 8.59 -2.09
N GLY A 96 -14.32 9.83 -2.49
CA GLY A 96 -15.50 10.56 -2.02
C GLY A 96 -15.34 11.28 -0.68
N CYS A 97 -14.22 11.09 0.02
CA CYS A 97 -13.88 11.86 1.21
C CYS A 97 -13.12 13.16 0.84
N ALA A 98 -13.23 14.17 1.70
CA ALA A 98 -12.51 15.43 1.52
C ALA A 98 -11.00 15.28 1.78
N LEU A 99 -10.64 14.36 2.67
CA LEU A 99 -9.26 14.04 3.01
C LEU A 99 -8.98 12.54 2.84
N THR A 100 -7.74 12.24 2.47
CA THR A 100 -7.22 10.89 2.32
C THR A 100 -5.96 10.72 3.18
N GLY A 101 -5.98 9.79 4.12
CA GLY A 101 -4.89 9.45 5.00
C GLY A 101 -4.21 8.15 4.64
N PHE A 102 -2.90 8.09 4.83
CA PHE A 102 -2.09 6.88 4.75
C PHE A 102 -1.35 6.74 6.07
N ILE A 103 -1.45 5.58 6.72
CA ILE A 103 -0.82 5.31 8.01
C ILE A 103 -0.07 3.99 7.96
N ASP A 104 1.00 3.89 8.76
CA ASP A 104 1.74 2.64 8.95
C ASP A 104 2.40 2.60 10.34
N GLY A 105 2.63 1.39 10.82
CA GLY A 105 3.38 1.07 12.03
C GLY A 105 4.65 0.27 11.70
N SER A 106 5.82 0.77 12.11
CA SER A 106 7.09 0.06 12.01
C SER A 106 7.45 -0.57 13.35
N TRP A 107 7.69 -1.88 13.37
CA TRP A 107 8.17 -2.61 14.55
C TRP A 107 9.36 -3.48 14.17
N LYS A 108 10.43 -3.42 14.96
CA LYS A 108 11.63 -4.24 14.78
C LYS A 108 12.26 -4.58 16.11
N LEU A 109 12.67 -5.83 16.27
CA LEU A 109 13.63 -6.23 17.30
C LEU A 109 15.05 -6.00 16.76
N ASP A 110 15.84 -5.19 17.44
CA ASP A 110 17.24 -4.98 17.05
C ASP A 110 18.13 -6.16 17.45
N ASN A 111 19.40 -6.13 17.03
CA ASN A 111 20.35 -7.20 17.32
C ASN A 111 20.71 -7.33 18.81
N LYS A 112 20.33 -6.34 19.63
CA LYS A 112 20.54 -6.30 21.08
C LYS A 112 19.28 -6.73 21.85
N GLY A 113 18.21 -7.11 21.16
CA GLY A 113 16.92 -7.45 21.75
C GLY A 113 16.10 -6.24 22.18
N VAL A 114 16.47 -5.02 21.76
CA VAL A 114 15.72 -3.80 22.02
C VAL A 114 14.62 -3.67 20.97
N ILE A 115 13.40 -3.42 21.42
CA ILE A 115 12.27 -3.16 20.55
C ILE A 115 12.33 -1.71 20.08
N ILE A 116 12.37 -1.53 18.77
CA ILE A 116 12.32 -0.23 18.09
C ILE A 116 10.98 -0.18 17.35
N ALA A 117 10.09 0.70 17.79
CA ALA A 117 8.78 0.87 17.19
C ALA A 117 8.47 2.34 16.90
N GLY A 118 7.79 2.60 15.79
CA GLY A 118 7.43 3.93 15.34
C GLY A 118 6.15 3.93 14.52
N ILE A 119 5.49 5.07 14.52
CA ILE A 119 4.27 5.31 13.73
C ILE A 119 4.55 6.40 12.71
N GLY A 120 3.87 6.33 11.58
CA GLY A 120 3.99 7.34 10.54
C GLY A 120 2.75 7.43 9.68
N GLY A 121 2.58 8.59 9.07
CA GLY A 121 1.48 8.79 8.15
C GLY A 121 1.42 10.18 7.55
N LEU A 122 0.55 10.31 6.55
CA LEU A 122 0.29 11.55 5.86
C LEU A 122 -1.18 11.68 5.49
N ILE A 123 -1.68 12.91 5.51
CA ILE A 123 -3.03 13.27 5.05
C ILE A 123 -2.89 14.17 3.84
N LEU A 124 -3.64 13.86 2.80
CA LEU A 124 -3.72 14.58 1.54
C LEU A 124 -5.14 15.10 1.33
N ASN A 125 -5.28 16.22 0.62
CA ASN A 125 -6.56 16.62 0.05
C ASN A 125 -6.84 15.88 -1.27
N GLN A 126 -7.99 16.15 -1.89
CA GLN A 126 -8.38 15.55 -3.18
C GLN A 126 -7.45 15.91 -4.34
N GLU A 127 -6.73 17.04 -4.24
CA GLU A 127 -5.71 17.44 -5.22
C GLU A 127 -4.36 16.73 -5.01
N GLY A 128 -4.24 15.88 -3.99
CA GLY A 128 -2.98 15.23 -3.60
C GLY A 128 -1.99 16.15 -2.87
N LYS A 129 -2.41 17.36 -2.47
CA LYS A 129 -1.60 18.27 -1.66
C LYS A 129 -1.57 17.79 -0.21
N LYS A 130 -0.38 17.80 0.36
CA LYS A 130 -0.14 17.39 1.75
C LYS A 130 -0.73 18.39 2.72
N LYS A 131 -1.60 17.89 3.60
CA LYS A 131 -2.27 18.65 4.67
C LYS A 131 -1.65 18.34 6.03
N LEU A 132 -1.30 17.09 6.27
CA LEU A 132 -0.62 16.65 7.49
C LEU A 132 0.45 15.62 7.15
N GLU A 133 1.56 15.64 7.87
CA GLU A 133 2.54 14.57 7.93
C GLU A 133 2.94 14.34 9.39
N PHE A 134 3.03 13.10 9.81
CA PHE A 134 3.51 12.76 11.14
C PHE A 134 4.45 11.56 11.13
N ALA A 135 5.38 11.58 12.08
CA ALA A 135 6.28 10.48 12.38
C ALA A 135 6.71 10.58 13.84
N GLY A 136 6.70 9.47 14.57
CA GLY A 136 7.14 9.47 15.96
C GLY A 136 7.36 8.08 16.55
N PRO A 137 7.98 8.00 17.74
CA PRO A 137 8.18 6.74 18.42
C PRO A 137 6.85 6.23 18.96
N THR A 138 6.77 4.92 19.17
CA THR A 138 5.70 4.31 19.96
C THR A 138 6.28 3.18 20.81
N ILE A 139 5.62 2.92 21.94
CA ILE A 139 5.92 1.74 22.75
C ILE A 139 4.87 0.69 22.37
N SER A 140 5.29 -0.37 21.69
CA SER A 140 4.38 -1.41 21.22
C SER A 140 5.04 -2.77 21.34
N LEU A 141 4.28 -3.74 21.84
CA LEU A 141 4.78 -5.08 22.15
C LEU A 141 4.93 -5.94 20.90
N ASP A 142 4.13 -5.67 19.88
CA ASP A 142 4.13 -6.41 18.62
C ASP A 142 3.75 -5.51 17.42
N PRO A 143 3.95 -6.00 16.19
CA PRO A 143 3.67 -5.22 14.98
C PRO A 143 2.22 -4.73 14.87
N LEU A 144 1.23 -5.53 15.29
CA LEU A 144 -0.18 -5.14 15.15
C LEU A 144 -0.53 -3.99 16.11
N HIS A 145 0.03 -3.98 17.31
CA HIS A 145 -0.15 -2.87 18.25
C HIS A 145 0.46 -1.56 17.73
N THR A 146 1.57 -1.62 16.99
CA THR A 146 2.16 -0.45 16.33
C THR A 146 1.22 0.14 15.27
N GLU A 147 0.58 -0.72 14.48
CA GLU A 147 -0.43 -0.32 13.48
C GLU A 147 -1.65 0.34 14.14
N TRP A 148 -2.13 -0.24 15.25
CA TRP A 148 -3.17 0.37 16.06
C TRP A 148 -2.76 1.72 16.62
N ALA A 149 -1.51 1.87 17.08
CA ALA A 149 -1.01 3.14 17.60
C ALA A 149 -1.04 4.24 16.52
N ALA A 150 -0.68 3.93 15.28
CA ALA A 150 -0.76 4.87 14.16
C ALA A 150 -2.21 5.30 13.88
N LEU A 151 -3.16 4.35 13.90
CA LEU A 151 -4.59 4.63 13.72
C LEU A 151 -5.17 5.45 14.89
N ILE A 152 -4.86 5.08 16.13
CA ILE A 152 -5.32 5.78 17.34
C ILE A 152 -4.83 7.22 17.32
N PHE A 153 -3.55 7.43 16.99
CA PHE A 153 -2.97 8.75 16.90
C PHE A 153 -3.76 9.66 15.95
N ILE A 154 -4.02 9.19 14.72
CA ILE A 154 -4.71 10.03 13.73
C ILE A 154 -6.18 10.25 14.09
N VAL A 155 -6.87 9.24 14.62
CA VAL A 155 -8.27 9.36 15.08
C VAL A 155 -8.37 10.35 16.24
N ASP A 156 -7.43 10.31 17.19
CA ASP A 156 -7.40 11.23 18.32
C ASP A 156 -7.04 12.66 17.89
N TYR A 157 -6.12 12.81 16.95
CA TYR A 157 -5.78 14.10 16.37
C TYR A 157 -7.00 14.76 15.72
N PHE A 158 -7.73 14.04 14.87
CA PHE A 158 -8.95 14.53 14.23
C PHE A 158 -10.08 14.80 15.24
N SER A 159 -10.22 13.95 16.25
CA SER A 159 -11.22 14.13 17.31
C SER A 159 -10.95 15.41 18.11
N LYS A 160 -9.68 15.70 18.45
CA LYS A 160 -9.28 16.91 19.18
C LYS A 160 -9.47 18.19 18.37
N LYS A 161 -9.20 18.15 17.07
CA LYS A 161 -9.43 19.29 16.17
C LYS A 161 -10.92 19.52 15.88
N ASN A 162 -11.78 18.55 16.20
CA ASN A 162 -13.23 18.61 15.98
C ASN A 162 -13.61 18.99 14.55
N LEU A 163 -12.86 18.47 13.57
CA LEU A 163 -13.11 18.75 12.17
C LEU A 163 -14.38 18.04 11.71
N ASN A 164 -15.27 18.77 11.04
CA ASN A 164 -16.44 18.22 10.37
C ASN A 164 -16.12 17.89 8.90
N ILE A 165 -15.07 17.10 8.68
CA ILE A 165 -14.53 16.76 7.37
C ILE A 165 -14.40 15.25 7.28
N SER A 166 -14.85 14.64 6.17
CA SER A 166 -14.72 13.20 5.96
C SER A 166 -13.27 12.81 5.64
N LEU A 167 -12.81 11.72 6.26
CA LEU A 167 -11.45 11.21 6.12
C LEU A 167 -11.47 9.72 5.76
N MET A 168 -10.86 9.36 4.63
CA MET A 168 -10.57 7.96 4.30
C MET A 168 -9.13 7.62 4.71
N ILE A 169 -8.95 6.70 5.66
CA ILE A 169 -7.64 6.20 6.07
C ILE A 169 -7.33 4.91 5.31
N TYR A 170 -6.13 4.81 4.78
CA TYR A 170 -5.56 3.63 4.18
C TYR A 170 -4.42 3.06 5.03
N SER A 171 -4.42 1.74 5.19
CA SER A 171 -3.33 0.94 5.79
C SER A 171 -3.14 -0.32 4.96
N ASP A 172 -1.93 -0.85 4.89
CA ASP A 172 -1.62 -2.14 4.27
C ASP A 172 -1.79 -3.33 5.23
N SER A 173 -2.08 -3.08 6.51
CA SER A 173 -2.36 -4.11 7.50
C SER A 173 -3.77 -4.69 7.36
N ALA A 174 -3.87 -5.84 6.68
CA ALA A 174 -5.10 -6.64 6.64
C ALA A 174 -5.63 -6.98 8.03
N LEU A 175 -4.74 -7.22 9.00
CA LEU A 175 -5.11 -7.57 10.36
C LEU A 175 -5.79 -6.40 11.07
N LEU A 176 -5.24 -5.19 10.96
CA LEU A 176 -5.85 -3.98 11.53
C LEU A 176 -7.29 -3.79 11.01
N VAL A 177 -7.45 -3.82 9.68
CA VAL A 177 -8.76 -3.61 9.04
C VAL A 177 -9.75 -4.70 9.43
N ARG A 178 -9.33 -5.98 9.42
CA ARG A 178 -10.17 -7.10 9.83
C ARG A 178 -10.58 -7.02 11.29
N SER A 179 -9.68 -6.63 12.19
CA SER A 179 -9.99 -6.47 13.62
C SER A 179 -11.04 -5.39 13.87
N LEU A 180 -11.01 -4.29 13.10
CA LEU A 180 -12.01 -3.24 13.20
C LEU A 180 -13.40 -3.68 12.66
N ILE A 181 -13.42 -4.45 11.56
CA ILE A 181 -14.66 -4.97 10.94
C ILE A 181 -15.29 -6.09 11.79
N ASN A 182 -14.48 -7.05 12.23
CA ASN A 182 -14.93 -8.26 12.92
C ASN A 182 -15.13 -8.08 14.44
N PHE A 183 -15.13 -6.84 14.92
CA PHE A 183 -15.37 -6.51 16.31
C PHE A 183 -16.71 -7.10 16.82
N LYS A 184 -16.66 -7.87 17.93
CA LYS A 184 -17.82 -8.61 18.50
C LYS A 184 -18.26 -8.16 19.89
N ASN A 185 -17.58 -7.19 20.52
CA ASN A 185 -17.91 -6.66 21.85
C ASN A 185 -18.14 -7.74 22.94
N ARG A 186 -17.18 -8.64 23.12
CA ARG A 186 -17.14 -9.69 24.14
C ARG A 186 -16.57 -9.20 25.49
N GLY A 187 -16.10 -7.96 25.57
CA GLY A 187 -15.76 -7.29 26.82
C GLY A 187 -14.31 -7.47 27.30
N ASN A 188 -13.38 -7.87 26.41
CA ASN A 188 -11.96 -7.83 26.74
C ASN A 188 -11.37 -6.42 26.53
N ILE A 189 -10.20 -6.14 27.11
CA ILE A 189 -9.56 -4.81 27.10
C ILE A 189 -9.28 -4.33 25.67
N GLU A 190 -8.81 -5.22 24.80
CA GLU A 190 -8.52 -4.90 23.40
C GLU A 190 -9.80 -4.50 22.64
N GLU A 191 -10.90 -5.21 22.85
CA GLU A 191 -12.18 -4.89 22.27
C GLU A 191 -12.72 -3.55 22.79
N GLU A 192 -12.51 -3.21 24.05
CA GLU A 192 -12.90 -1.89 24.57
C GLU A 192 -12.15 -0.76 23.86
N LEU A 193 -10.85 -0.94 23.58
CA LEU A 193 -10.05 0.00 22.79
C LEU A 193 -10.60 0.12 21.36
N ILE A 194 -10.85 -1.01 20.69
CA ILE A 194 -11.43 -1.04 19.34
C ILE A 194 -12.78 -0.32 19.31
N PHE A 195 -13.63 -0.54 20.32
CA PHE A 195 -14.92 0.12 20.46
C PHE A 195 -14.77 1.64 20.58
N LYS A 196 -13.85 2.11 21.43
CA LYS A 196 -13.56 3.55 21.62
C LYS A 196 -13.09 4.20 20.31
N VAL A 197 -12.14 3.55 19.60
CA VAL A 197 -11.63 4.04 18.31
C VAL A 197 -12.75 4.08 17.27
N ARG A 198 -13.53 3.01 17.14
CA ARG A 198 -14.64 2.93 16.18
C ARG A 198 -15.72 3.98 16.45
N LYS A 199 -16.05 4.23 17.72
CA LYS A 199 -16.99 5.28 18.12
C LYS A 199 -16.50 6.67 17.73
N LYS A 200 -15.21 6.97 17.93
CA LYS A 200 -14.59 8.23 17.49
C LYS A 200 -14.61 8.35 15.96
N MET A 201 -14.25 7.27 15.26
CA MET A 201 -14.28 7.25 13.80
C MET A 201 -15.67 7.56 13.24
N LEU A 202 -16.72 6.92 13.77
CA LEU A 202 -18.11 7.18 13.36
C LEU A 202 -18.53 8.63 13.66
N ARG A 203 -18.15 9.17 14.82
CA ARG A 203 -18.47 10.56 15.19
C ARG A 203 -17.83 11.59 14.26
N HIS A 204 -16.64 11.30 13.74
CA HIS A 204 -15.84 12.23 12.94
C HIS A 204 -15.77 11.87 11.45
N ASN A 205 -16.69 11.03 10.94
CA ASN A 205 -16.73 10.60 9.53
C ASN A 205 -15.38 10.05 9.02
N ILE A 206 -14.71 9.24 9.85
CA ILE A 206 -13.44 8.60 9.52
C ILE A 206 -13.70 7.15 9.09
N PHE A 207 -13.16 6.78 7.95
CA PHE A 207 -13.25 5.44 7.37
C PHE A 207 -11.87 4.80 7.31
N LEU A 208 -11.82 3.47 7.31
CA LEU A 208 -10.57 2.72 7.19
C LEU A 208 -10.72 1.66 6.08
N LYS A 209 -9.75 1.61 5.17
CA LYS A 209 -9.71 0.62 4.09
C LYS A 209 -8.30 0.05 3.91
N GLN A 210 -8.24 -1.21 3.51
CA GLN A 210 -6.98 -1.85 3.19
C GLN A 210 -6.48 -1.43 1.80
N ILE A 211 -5.17 -1.21 1.66
CA ILE A 211 -4.47 -1.05 0.38
C ILE A 211 -3.31 -2.03 0.24
N SER A 212 -2.76 -2.14 -0.97
CA SER A 212 -1.48 -2.81 -1.15
C SER A 212 -0.35 -1.96 -0.57
N ARG A 213 0.62 -2.61 0.07
CA ARG A 213 1.81 -2.00 0.66
C ARG A 213 2.56 -1.09 -0.31
N ALA A 214 2.56 -1.42 -1.60
CA ALA A 214 3.22 -0.59 -2.61
C ALA A 214 2.65 0.83 -2.77
N TYR A 215 1.41 1.06 -2.31
CA TYR A 215 0.82 2.40 -2.28
C TYR A 215 1.03 3.11 -0.94
N ASN A 216 1.58 2.42 0.07
CA ASN A 216 1.79 2.91 1.43
C ASN A 216 3.26 3.24 1.75
N ASP A 217 4.17 3.18 0.77
CA ASP A 217 5.62 3.31 0.97
C ASP A 217 6.04 4.58 1.73
N LYS A 218 5.31 5.69 1.56
CA LYS A 218 5.61 6.94 2.27
C LYS A 218 5.27 6.86 3.75
N ALA A 219 4.15 6.23 4.12
CA ALA A 219 3.80 6.02 5.52
C ALA A 219 4.77 5.03 6.18
N ASP A 220 5.15 3.96 5.48
CA ASP A 220 6.19 3.00 5.92
C ASP A 220 7.53 3.68 6.20
N LEU A 221 7.97 4.57 5.29
CA LEU A 221 9.17 5.36 5.50
C LEU A 221 9.04 6.27 6.73
N LEU A 222 7.91 6.96 6.90
CA LEU A 222 7.66 7.84 8.05
C LEU A 222 7.64 7.06 9.37
N ALA A 223 7.07 5.86 9.38
CA ALA A 223 7.02 5.01 10.57
C ALA A 223 8.42 4.54 10.99
N LYS A 224 9.26 4.16 10.01
CA LYS A 224 10.67 3.80 10.23
C LYS A 224 11.52 4.99 10.67
N LEU A 225 11.24 6.19 10.19
CA LEU A 225 11.90 7.41 10.67
C LEU A 225 11.45 7.74 12.09
N GLY A 226 10.15 7.63 12.35
CA GLY A 226 9.52 7.89 13.64
C GLY A 226 10.10 7.04 14.77
N SER A 227 10.47 5.79 14.48
CA SER A 227 11.07 4.91 15.48
C SER A 227 12.45 5.37 15.98
N ASN A 228 13.08 6.35 15.33
CA ASN A 228 14.35 6.94 15.73
C ASN A 228 14.19 8.34 16.34
N TYR A 229 12.96 8.83 16.53
CA TYR A 229 12.68 10.13 17.14
C TYR A 229 12.45 9.99 18.64
N GLU A 230 12.71 11.07 19.37
CA GLU A 230 12.41 11.16 20.80
C GLU A 230 10.91 11.44 21.03
N ASP A 231 10.28 12.23 20.15
CA ASP A 231 8.89 12.63 20.21
C ASP A 231 8.19 12.56 18.84
N ILE A 232 6.85 12.58 18.86
CA ILE A 232 6.05 12.66 17.63
C ILE A 232 6.22 14.04 16.98
N LYS A 233 6.75 14.04 15.76
CA LYS A 233 6.85 15.21 14.90
C LYS A 233 5.62 15.31 14.03
N ILE A 234 5.00 16.49 14.00
CA ILE A 234 3.82 16.80 13.20
C ILE A 234 4.15 18.00 12.31
N GLN A 235 3.89 17.88 11.02
CA GLN A 235 3.91 18.99 10.06
C GLN A 235 2.50 19.19 9.53
N GLU A 236 1.88 20.32 9.87
CA GLU A 236 0.53 20.70 9.46
C GLU A 236 0.62 21.86 8.45
N ALA A 237 -0.15 21.79 7.37
CA ALA A 237 -0.26 22.90 6.42
C ALA A 237 -1.02 24.08 7.05
N GLN A 238 -0.67 25.31 6.69
CA GLN A 238 -1.35 26.51 7.22
C GLN A 238 -2.84 26.56 6.86
N ASP A 239 -3.24 25.88 5.78
CA ASP A 239 -4.59 25.79 5.25
C ASP A 239 -5.24 24.42 5.54
N PHE A 240 -4.94 23.82 6.70
CA PHE A 240 -5.47 22.50 7.08
C PHE A 240 -7.01 22.46 7.20
N VAL A 241 -7.64 23.62 7.39
CA VAL A 241 -9.09 23.83 7.49
C VAL A 241 -9.59 24.56 6.26
#